data_AF-A0A4S8HWB5-F1
#
_entry.id   AF-A0A4S8HWB5-F1
#
_cell.length_a   1.000
_cell.length_b   1.000
_cell.length_c   1.000
_cell.angle_alpha   90.00
_cell.angle_beta   90.00
_cell.angle_gamma   90.00
#
_symmetry.space_group_name_H-M   'P 1'
#
loop_
_entity.id
_entity.type
_entity.pdbx_description
1 polymer ?
#
loop_
_entity_poly.entity_id
_entity_poly.type
_entity_poly.pdbx_seq_one_letter_code
_entity_poly.pdbx_strand_id
1 'polypeptide(L)'
;MNKNCIVLLFLALFSFACNNESNQSSSSNSIGRDSSAVSNDMLTKDSNQISPDCTNTIMAFLKWYKTNYEIVNPMQDAVVSLKGDSANAIYRVDFDAAEKYLATLRASGFFSERFLQRTLQYFKGADVNLVKTKQNDGPPEGFEFDFLLLTQESESLLAHYKSSKTAFIAPNQVKLVLPENTLFFTVQVQQGNCIIDSIGLGTK
;
A
#
# COMPACT_ATOMS: atom_id res chain seq x y z
N MET A 1 46.98 -28.34 -16.81
CA MET A 1 47.83 -27.44 -17.60
C MET A 1 47.19 -26.06 -17.64
N ASN A 2 47.95 -25.06 -17.18
CA ASN A 2 47.93 -23.61 -17.43
C ASN A 2 46.59 -22.85 -17.22
N LYS A 3 46.41 -22.04 -16.15
CA LYS A 3 47.02 -20.74 -15.75
C LYS A 3 46.73 -19.57 -16.71
N ASN A 4 46.11 -18.52 -16.14
CA ASN A 4 46.25 -17.05 -16.34
C ASN A 4 44.85 -16.40 -16.19
N CYS A 5 44.44 -15.65 -15.16
CA CYS A 5 45.02 -14.61 -14.29
C CYS A 5 45.14 -13.21 -14.95
N ILE A 6 44.88 -12.18 -14.13
CA ILE A 6 44.86 -10.70 -14.35
C ILE A 6 43.42 -10.14 -14.46
N VAL A 7 42.78 -9.68 -13.37
CA VAL A 7 43.01 -8.47 -12.53
C VAL A 7 42.81 -7.16 -13.31
N LEU A 8 41.74 -6.43 -12.97
CA LEU A 8 41.82 -4.97 -12.86
C LEU A 8 40.90 -4.50 -11.71
N LEU A 9 41.59 -4.04 -10.68
CA LEU A 9 41.13 -3.32 -9.50
C LEU A 9 40.80 -1.87 -9.92
N PHE A 10 39.65 -1.33 -9.53
CA PHE A 10 39.52 0.12 -9.33
C PHE A 10 38.82 0.38 -8.00
N LEU A 11 39.65 0.72 -7.01
CA LEU A 11 39.25 1.53 -5.87
C LEU A 11 39.02 2.96 -6.35
N ALA A 12 37.90 3.56 -5.94
CA ALA A 12 37.82 5.00 -5.76
C ALA A 12 37.15 5.29 -4.42
N LEU A 13 38.00 5.67 -3.47
CA LEU A 13 37.66 6.32 -2.21
C LEU A 13 37.19 7.75 -2.52
N PHE A 14 36.09 8.20 -1.92
CA PHE A 14 35.96 9.60 -1.53
C PHE A 14 35.41 9.67 -0.10
N SER A 15 36.31 10.08 0.78
CA SER A 15 36.06 10.40 2.18
C SER A 15 35.49 11.82 2.32
N PHE A 16 34.56 11.94 3.26
CA PHE A 16 34.36 13.01 4.24
C PHE A 16 34.72 14.47 3.89
N ALA A 17 33.74 15.34 4.09
CA ALA A 17 33.95 16.60 4.79
C ALA A 17 32.73 16.93 5.69
N CYS A 18 32.85 16.61 6.98
CA CYS A 18 32.21 17.38 8.04
C CYS A 18 33.00 18.68 8.19
N ASN A 19 32.36 19.84 8.09
CA ASN A 19 32.92 21.07 8.63
C ASN A 19 32.05 21.53 9.80
N ASN A 20 32.61 21.34 11.00
CA ASN A 20 32.28 22.09 12.20
C ASN A 20 33.33 23.20 12.26
N GLU A 21 32.95 24.45 12.03
CA GLU A 21 33.80 25.59 12.40
C GLU A 21 33.31 26.14 13.74
N SER A 22 34.12 25.87 14.75
CA SER A 22 34.24 26.65 15.96
C SER A 22 34.74 28.06 15.61
N ASN A 23 34.10 29.09 16.15
CA ASN A 23 34.85 30.25 16.63
C ASN A 23 34.16 30.91 17.83
N GLN A 24 34.89 30.84 18.93
CA GLN A 24 34.66 31.51 20.20
C GLN A 24 35.53 32.78 20.17
N SER A 25 34.96 33.95 20.43
CA SER A 25 35.71 35.02 21.10
C SER A 25 34.78 36.04 21.72
N SER A 26 35.05 36.28 22.99
CA SER A 26 34.38 37.15 23.93
C SER A 26 34.77 38.62 23.73
N SER A 27 33.86 39.53 24.06
CA SER A 27 34.21 40.89 24.49
C SER A 27 33.24 41.30 25.61
N SER A 28 33.83 41.64 26.75
CA SER A 28 33.25 41.94 28.05
C SER A 28 33.07 43.44 28.30
N ASN A 29 32.01 43.81 29.03
CA ASN A 29 31.88 44.84 30.09
C ASN A 29 30.39 45.22 30.23
N SER A 30 29.77 45.53 31.37
CA SER A 30 30.05 45.40 32.81
C SER A 30 28.80 45.93 33.56
N ILE A 31 28.36 45.22 34.60
CA ILE A 31 27.77 45.70 35.88
C ILE A 31 26.42 46.46 35.88
N GLY A 32 25.43 45.92 36.62
CA GLY A 32 24.42 46.75 37.31
C GLY A 32 23.07 46.13 37.74
N ARG A 33 23.06 45.47 38.91
CA ARG A 33 22.01 45.41 39.97
C ARG A 33 20.58 44.84 39.76
N ASP A 34 20.21 44.13 40.84
CA ASP A 34 18.92 43.88 41.51
C ASP A 34 17.93 42.81 41.01
N SER A 35 17.89 41.73 41.81
CA SER A 35 16.76 40.99 42.36
C SER A 35 15.39 41.16 41.73
N SER A 36 14.82 40.05 41.24
CA SER A 36 13.46 39.58 41.56
C SER A 36 13.23 38.21 40.92
N ALA A 37 12.65 37.30 41.68
CA ALA A 37 12.20 35.98 41.25
C ALA A 37 11.27 36.05 40.04
N VAL A 38 11.29 35.02 39.18
CA VAL A 38 10.14 34.22 38.74
C VAL A 38 10.66 33.07 37.88
N SER A 39 10.46 31.85 38.37
CA SER A 39 10.52 30.63 37.58
C SER A 39 9.50 30.71 36.45
N ASN A 40 9.93 30.51 35.21
CA ASN A 40 9.07 30.06 34.12
C ASN A 40 9.88 29.10 33.24
N ASP A 41 9.78 27.83 33.62
CA ASP A 41 9.75 26.73 32.66
C ASP A 41 8.63 27.03 31.65
N MET A 42 8.98 27.27 30.38
CA MET A 42 8.01 27.42 29.30
C MET A 42 8.69 27.28 27.94
N LEU A 43 8.44 26.11 27.33
CA LEU A 43 8.23 25.87 25.89
C LEU A 43 9.37 26.21 24.92
N THR A 44 9.89 25.14 24.28
CA THR A 44 9.43 24.82 22.92
C THR A 44 9.38 23.30 22.74
N LYS A 45 8.22 22.72 23.05
CA LYS A 45 7.78 21.45 22.47
C LYS A 45 7.04 21.83 21.19
N ASP A 46 7.68 21.69 20.04
CA ASP A 46 6.95 21.76 18.77
C ASP A 46 7.58 20.90 17.67
N SER A 47 7.10 19.66 17.58
CA SER A 47 6.63 19.08 16.32
C SER A 47 5.74 17.88 16.66
N ASN A 48 4.51 18.14 17.11
CA ASN A 48 3.51 17.10 17.21
C ASN A 48 2.99 16.81 15.79
N GLN A 49 3.78 16.09 14.99
CA GLN A 49 3.28 15.45 13.77
C GLN A 49 2.31 14.35 14.23
N ILE A 50 1.02 14.70 14.33
CA ILE A 50 -0.04 13.74 14.59
C ILE A 50 -0.02 12.75 13.42
N SER A 51 0.40 11.51 13.67
CA SER A 51 0.33 10.47 12.63
C SER A 51 -1.13 10.30 12.21
N PRO A 52 -1.45 10.27 10.91
CA PRO A 52 -2.82 10.11 10.45
C PRO A 52 -3.43 8.81 10.97
N ASP A 53 -4.68 8.87 11.40
CA ASP A 53 -5.42 7.69 11.82
C ASP A 53 -5.85 6.87 10.59
N CYS A 54 -5.00 5.93 10.21
CA CYS A 54 -5.24 5.05 9.07
C CYS A 54 -6.47 4.14 9.23
N THR A 55 -7.03 3.96 10.44
CA THR A 55 -8.26 3.18 10.60
C THR A 55 -9.45 3.87 9.93
N ASN A 56 -9.50 5.21 9.96
CA ASN A 56 -10.52 5.99 9.26
C ASN A 56 -10.38 5.86 7.74
N THR A 57 -9.15 5.79 7.22
CA THR A 57 -8.91 5.53 5.80
C THR A 57 -9.48 4.17 5.38
N ILE A 58 -9.26 3.11 6.16
CA ILE A 58 -9.82 1.79 5.85
C ILE A 58 -11.34 1.81 5.84
N MET A 59 -11.97 2.49 6.82
CA MET A 59 -13.44 2.62 6.85
C MET A 59 -13.98 3.48 5.69
N ALA A 60 -13.26 4.53 5.30
CA ALA A 60 -13.59 5.35 4.15
C ALA A 60 -13.47 4.55 2.83
N PHE A 61 -12.43 3.71 2.70
CA PHE A 61 -12.28 2.78 1.59
C PHE A 61 -13.48 1.82 1.51
N LEU A 62 -13.87 1.16 2.60
CA LEU A 62 -15.02 0.24 2.59
C LEU A 62 -16.32 0.94 2.20
N LYS A 63 -16.53 2.16 2.70
CA LYS A 63 -17.69 2.98 2.33
C LYS A 63 -17.66 3.31 0.84
N TRP A 64 -16.52 3.77 0.32
CA TRP A 64 -16.36 4.06 -1.11
C TRP A 64 -16.61 2.81 -1.94
N TYR A 65 -16.04 1.66 -1.54
CA TYR A 65 -16.20 0.43 -2.28
C TYR A 65 -17.66 -0.03 -2.29
N LYS A 66 -18.36 0.01 -1.14
CA LYS A 66 -19.81 -0.26 -1.08
C LYS A 66 -20.62 0.64 -2.02
N THR A 67 -20.29 1.92 -2.09
CA THR A 67 -20.99 2.90 -2.93
C THR A 67 -20.73 2.67 -4.43
N ASN A 68 -19.55 2.17 -4.78
CA ASN A 68 -19.14 1.98 -6.18
C ASN A 68 -19.15 0.49 -6.59
N TYR A 69 -19.64 -0.41 -5.76
CA TYR A 69 -19.53 -1.87 -5.94
C TYR A 69 -20.11 -2.34 -7.27
N GLU A 70 -21.31 -1.87 -7.62
CA GLU A 70 -22.00 -2.17 -8.88
C GLU A 70 -21.25 -1.71 -10.14
N ILE A 71 -20.23 -0.87 -9.98
CA ILE A 71 -19.37 -0.38 -11.06
C ILE A 71 -18.01 -1.10 -11.02
N VAL A 72 -17.40 -1.17 -9.84
CA VAL A 72 -16.03 -1.69 -9.67
C VAL A 72 -15.97 -3.21 -9.77
N ASN A 73 -16.95 -3.93 -9.22
CA ASN A 73 -16.94 -5.40 -9.26
C ASN A 73 -17.07 -5.93 -10.70
N PRO A 74 -18.02 -5.46 -11.53
CA PRO A 74 -18.07 -5.89 -12.93
C PRO A 74 -16.81 -5.52 -13.74
N MET A 75 -16.12 -4.43 -13.38
CA MET A 75 -14.83 -4.10 -14.01
C MET A 75 -13.75 -5.13 -13.68
N GLN A 76 -13.73 -5.63 -12.44
CA GLN A 76 -12.83 -6.71 -12.03
C GLN A 76 -13.17 -8.01 -12.73
N ASP A 77 -14.46 -8.37 -12.82
CA ASP A 77 -14.90 -9.60 -13.49
C ASP A 77 -14.53 -9.57 -14.98
N ALA A 78 -14.59 -8.40 -15.61
CA ALA A 78 -14.19 -8.21 -17.01
C ALA A 78 -12.67 -8.36 -17.26
N VAL A 79 -11.83 -8.38 -16.21
CA VAL A 79 -10.37 -8.57 -16.34
C VAL A 79 -10.03 -9.94 -16.92
N VAL A 80 -10.89 -10.94 -16.78
CA VAL A 80 -10.67 -12.28 -17.34
C VAL A 80 -11.87 -12.72 -18.16
N SER A 81 -11.62 -13.23 -19.36
CA SER A 81 -12.69 -13.72 -20.24
C SER A 81 -12.18 -14.82 -21.17
N LEU A 82 -13.10 -15.62 -21.70
CA LEU A 82 -12.80 -16.58 -22.76
C LEU A 82 -12.43 -15.82 -24.04
N LYS A 83 -11.27 -16.16 -24.63
CA LYS A 83 -10.81 -15.61 -25.91
C LYS A 83 -10.54 -16.74 -26.89
N GLY A 84 -10.92 -16.53 -28.15
CA GLY A 84 -10.82 -17.50 -29.24
C GLY A 84 -12.20 -17.97 -29.72
N ASP A 85 -12.20 -18.85 -30.73
CA ASP A 85 -13.44 -19.45 -31.24
C ASP A 85 -14.00 -20.44 -30.22
N SER A 86 -15.33 -20.62 -30.16
CA SER A 86 -16.00 -21.39 -29.10
C SER A 86 -15.47 -22.82 -28.89
N ALA A 87 -14.85 -23.45 -29.89
CA ALA A 87 -14.25 -24.78 -29.78
C ALA A 87 -12.85 -24.79 -29.14
N ASN A 88 -12.11 -23.67 -29.18
CA ASN A 88 -10.73 -23.54 -28.71
C ASN A 88 -10.55 -22.36 -27.75
N ALA A 89 -11.64 -21.74 -27.31
CA ALA A 89 -11.60 -20.61 -26.42
C ALA A 89 -11.00 -21.03 -25.08
N ILE A 90 -10.07 -20.23 -24.57
CA ILE A 90 -9.47 -20.40 -23.25
C ILE A 90 -9.57 -19.07 -22.50
N TYR A 91 -9.55 -19.13 -21.18
CA TYR A 91 -9.48 -17.93 -20.36
C TYR A 91 -8.18 -17.17 -20.64
N ARG A 92 -8.30 -15.86 -20.76
CA ARG A 92 -7.20 -14.91 -20.90
C ARG A 92 -7.50 -13.67 -20.09
N VAL A 93 -6.45 -13.02 -19.62
CA VAL A 93 -6.58 -11.68 -19.06
C VAL A 93 -6.82 -10.69 -20.21
N ASP A 94 -7.86 -9.87 -20.05
CA ASP A 94 -8.13 -8.71 -20.87
C ASP A 94 -7.38 -7.51 -20.27
N PHE A 95 -6.21 -7.19 -20.83
CA PHE A 95 -5.34 -6.13 -20.29
C PHE A 95 -5.93 -4.72 -20.46
N ASP A 96 -6.82 -4.51 -21.41
CA ASP A 96 -7.53 -3.22 -21.56
C ASP A 96 -8.58 -3.06 -20.45
N ALA A 97 -9.29 -4.15 -20.09
CA ALA A 97 -10.16 -4.16 -18.93
C ALA A 97 -9.37 -4.01 -17.63
N ALA A 98 -8.22 -4.69 -17.50
CA ALA A 98 -7.32 -4.56 -16.36
C ALA A 98 -6.84 -3.11 -16.16
N GLU A 99 -6.44 -2.43 -17.24
CA GLU A 99 -6.03 -1.03 -17.17
C GLU A 99 -7.17 -0.12 -16.69
N LYS A 100 -8.39 -0.31 -17.20
CA LYS A 100 -9.58 0.43 -16.75
C LYS A 100 -9.86 0.20 -15.27
N TYR A 101 -9.83 -1.06 -14.81
CA TYR A 101 -10.00 -1.41 -13.41
C TYR A 101 -8.95 -0.72 -12.53
N LEU A 102 -7.66 -0.83 -12.88
CA LEU A 102 -6.56 -0.20 -12.13
C LEU A 102 -6.62 1.32 -12.15
N ALA A 103 -7.06 1.93 -13.26
CA ALA A 103 -7.28 3.37 -13.35
C ALA A 103 -8.40 3.83 -12.41
N THR A 104 -9.50 3.09 -12.31
CA THR A 104 -10.58 3.35 -11.34
C THR A 104 -10.08 3.26 -9.91
N LEU A 105 -9.28 2.23 -9.59
CA LEU A 105 -8.67 2.11 -8.26
C LEU A 105 -7.72 3.27 -7.97
N ARG A 106 -6.89 3.67 -8.95
CA ARG A 106 -5.99 4.83 -8.82
C ARG A 106 -6.76 6.12 -8.53
N ALA A 107 -7.84 6.36 -9.27
CA ALA A 107 -8.67 7.55 -9.12
C ALA A 107 -9.41 7.63 -7.78
N SER A 108 -9.61 6.49 -7.10
CA SER A 108 -10.21 6.45 -5.76
C SER A 108 -9.35 7.12 -4.69
N GLY A 109 -8.03 7.22 -4.91
CA GLY A 109 -7.08 7.78 -3.95
C GLY A 109 -6.74 6.88 -2.76
N PHE A 110 -7.31 5.67 -2.65
CA PHE A 110 -7.05 4.77 -1.53
C PHE A 110 -5.79 3.92 -1.69
N PHE A 111 -5.36 3.65 -2.93
CA PHE A 111 -4.34 2.66 -3.23
C PHE A 111 -3.03 3.29 -3.68
N SER A 112 -1.93 2.74 -3.18
CA SER A 112 -0.59 3.16 -3.61
C SER A 112 -0.29 2.67 -5.02
N GLU A 113 0.61 3.35 -5.72
CA GLU A 113 1.09 2.88 -7.01
C GLU A 113 1.73 1.48 -6.91
N ARG A 114 2.35 1.16 -5.77
CA ARG A 114 2.92 -0.17 -5.51
C ARG A 114 1.84 -1.26 -5.41
N PHE A 115 0.69 -0.96 -4.80
CA PHE A 115 -0.47 -1.87 -4.80
C PHE A 115 -0.90 -2.15 -6.25
N LEU A 116 -1.13 -1.10 -7.03
CA LEU A 116 -1.60 -1.21 -8.41
C LEU A 116 -0.63 -1.98 -9.31
N GLN A 117 0.68 -1.73 -9.14
CA GLN A 117 1.72 -2.47 -9.85
C GLN A 117 1.72 -3.96 -9.50
N ARG A 118 1.60 -4.32 -8.21
CA ARG A 118 1.50 -5.74 -7.80
C ARG A 118 0.26 -6.41 -8.38
N THR A 119 -0.88 -5.73 -8.39
CA THR A 119 -2.12 -6.26 -9.00
C THR A 119 -1.93 -6.48 -10.50
N LEU A 120 -1.28 -5.56 -11.21
CA LEU A 120 -0.94 -5.76 -12.63
C LEU A 120 0.01 -6.95 -12.84
N GLN A 121 1.02 -7.11 -11.99
CA GLN A 121 1.94 -8.26 -12.08
C GLN A 121 1.22 -9.58 -11.78
N TYR A 122 0.27 -9.57 -10.84
CA TYR A 122 -0.61 -10.71 -10.59
C TYR A 122 -1.37 -11.09 -11.86
N PHE A 123 -2.03 -10.13 -12.53
CA PHE A 123 -2.76 -10.40 -13.77
C PHE A 123 -1.86 -10.96 -14.87
N LYS A 124 -0.63 -10.44 -15.02
CA LYS A 124 0.36 -10.99 -15.97
C LYS A 124 0.74 -12.43 -15.65
N GLY A 125 0.98 -12.74 -14.38
CA GLY A 125 1.28 -14.10 -13.95
C GLY A 125 0.11 -15.06 -14.17
N ALA A 126 -1.10 -14.59 -13.88
CA ALA A 126 -2.32 -15.37 -14.09
C ALA A 126 -2.55 -15.68 -15.58
N ASP A 127 -2.38 -14.72 -16.49
CA ASP A 127 -2.51 -14.96 -17.95
C ASP A 127 -1.53 -16.05 -18.43
N VAL A 128 -0.29 -16.01 -17.95
CA VAL A 128 0.70 -17.05 -18.26
C VAL A 128 0.23 -18.43 -17.80
N ASN A 129 -0.35 -18.52 -16.59
CA ASN A 129 -0.88 -19.78 -16.08
C ASN A 129 -2.09 -20.27 -16.90
N LEU A 130 -3.06 -19.40 -17.17
CA LEU A 130 -4.27 -19.72 -17.95
C LEU A 130 -3.91 -20.22 -19.37
N VAL A 131 -2.93 -19.59 -20.03
CA VAL A 131 -2.41 -20.05 -21.33
C VAL A 131 -1.74 -21.42 -21.22
N LYS A 132 -0.94 -21.64 -20.17
CA LYS A 132 -0.23 -22.89 -19.94
C LYS A 132 -1.18 -24.05 -19.66
N THR A 133 -2.21 -23.83 -18.86
CA THR A 133 -3.20 -24.86 -18.48
C THR A 133 -4.28 -25.04 -19.53
N LYS A 134 -4.45 -24.05 -20.44
CA LYS A 134 -5.56 -23.99 -21.41
C LYS A 134 -6.93 -24.09 -20.74
N GLN A 135 -7.05 -23.49 -19.55
CA GLN A 135 -8.30 -23.52 -18.81
C GLN A 135 -9.41 -22.86 -19.63
N ASN A 136 -10.54 -23.54 -19.76
CA ASN A 136 -11.70 -23.08 -20.51
C ASN A 136 -13.04 -23.43 -19.87
N ASP A 137 -13.01 -24.01 -18.67
CA ASP A 137 -14.20 -24.43 -17.92
C ASP A 137 -14.04 -24.07 -16.43
N GLY A 138 -15.18 -23.92 -15.76
CA GLY A 138 -15.29 -23.48 -14.38
C GLY A 138 -14.87 -22.02 -14.16
N PRO A 139 -14.82 -21.56 -12.90
CA PRO A 139 -14.27 -20.26 -12.56
C PRO A 139 -12.79 -20.14 -12.98
N PRO A 140 -12.37 -19.02 -13.59
CA PRO A 140 -10.98 -18.80 -13.98
C PRO A 140 -10.07 -18.84 -12.75
N GLU A 141 -9.03 -19.69 -12.79
CA GLU A 141 -8.13 -19.91 -11.66
C GLU A 141 -7.48 -18.58 -11.21
N GLY A 142 -7.66 -18.23 -9.94
CA GLY A 142 -7.16 -16.99 -9.35
C GLY A 142 -8.08 -15.78 -9.45
N PHE A 143 -9.23 -15.91 -10.10
CA PHE A 143 -10.23 -14.83 -10.25
C PHE A 143 -11.57 -15.16 -9.58
N GLU A 144 -11.58 -16.10 -8.63
CA GLU A 144 -12.79 -16.61 -7.98
C GLU A 144 -13.29 -15.72 -6.84
N PHE A 145 -12.56 -14.66 -6.50
CA PHE A 145 -12.83 -13.82 -5.33
C PHE A 145 -12.66 -12.33 -5.65
N ASP A 146 -13.29 -11.51 -4.83
CA ASP A 146 -13.12 -10.06 -4.82
C ASP A 146 -11.69 -9.68 -4.41
N PHE A 147 -10.95 -8.95 -5.25
CA PHE A 147 -9.53 -8.65 -5.00
C PHE A 147 -9.32 -7.60 -3.89
N LEU A 148 -10.36 -6.85 -3.53
CA LEU A 148 -10.30 -5.82 -2.50
C LEU A 148 -10.81 -6.31 -1.14
N LEU A 149 -11.61 -7.38 -1.12
CA LEU A 149 -12.19 -7.99 0.08
C LEU A 149 -11.72 -9.42 0.35
N LEU A 150 -11.02 -10.04 -0.60
CA LEU A 150 -10.46 -11.40 -0.55
C LEU A 150 -11.50 -12.45 -0.15
N THR A 151 -12.71 -12.38 -0.72
CA THR A 151 -13.83 -13.28 -0.46
C THR A 151 -14.70 -13.48 -1.70
N GLN A 152 -15.44 -14.58 -1.76
CA GLN A 152 -16.50 -14.79 -2.76
C GLN A 152 -17.83 -14.12 -2.34
N GLU A 153 -18.00 -13.84 -1.05
CA GLU A 153 -19.22 -13.31 -0.44
C GLU A 153 -19.11 -11.79 -0.20
N SER A 154 -18.63 -11.04 -1.19
CA SER A 154 -18.36 -9.60 -1.11
C SER A 154 -19.62 -8.79 -0.78
N GLU A 155 -20.77 -9.11 -1.37
CA GLU A 155 -22.04 -8.44 -1.09
C GLU A 155 -22.48 -8.61 0.36
N SER A 156 -22.41 -9.83 0.89
CA SER A 156 -22.75 -10.13 2.28
C SER A 156 -21.85 -9.36 3.25
N LEU A 157 -20.55 -9.33 2.98
CA LEU A 157 -19.58 -8.55 3.74
C LEU A 157 -19.91 -7.06 3.70
N LEU A 158 -20.15 -6.52 2.51
CA LEU A 158 -20.45 -5.11 2.29
C LEU A 158 -21.80 -4.70 2.89
N ALA A 159 -22.77 -5.59 3.01
CA ALA A 159 -24.03 -5.31 3.72
C ALA A 159 -23.81 -5.06 5.22
N HIS A 160 -22.78 -5.69 5.80
CA HIS A 160 -22.52 -5.66 7.25
C HIS A 160 -21.25 -4.88 7.64
N TYR A 161 -20.57 -4.21 6.69
CA TYR A 161 -19.26 -3.57 6.96
C TYR A 161 -19.27 -2.55 8.12
N LYS A 162 -20.43 -1.95 8.45
CA LYS A 162 -20.56 -1.01 9.57
C LYS A 162 -20.39 -1.65 10.96
N SER A 163 -20.58 -2.96 11.08
CA SER A 163 -20.32 -3.69 12.32
C SER A 163 -18.85 -4.13 12.46
N SER A 164 -18.04 -3.87 11.44
CA SER A 164 -16.61 -4.21 11.45
C SER A 164 -15.85 -3.41 12.50
N LYS A 165 -14.73 -3.99 12.96
CA LYS A 165 -13.84 -3.34 13.91
C LYS A 165 -12.47 -3.17 13.28
N THR A 166 -11.97 -1.94 13.28
CA THR A 166 -10.60 -1.63 12.86
C THR A 166 -9.71 -1.43 14.08
N ALA A 167 -8.45 -1.84 13.96
CA ALA A 167 -7.44 -1.51 14.96
C ALA A 167 -6.05 -1.58 14.33
N PHE A 168 -5.12 -0.77 14.83
CA PHE A 168 -3.71 -0.97 14.54
C PHE A 168 -3.22 -2.25 15.23
N ILE A 169 -2.38 -3.00 14.51
CA ILE A 169 -1.62 -4.11 15.08
C ILE A 169 -0.11 -3.92 14.95
N ALA A 170 0.31 -3.03 14.06
CA ALA A 170 1.66 -2.52 13.93
C ALA A 170 1.58 -1.08 13.39
N PRO A 171 2.67 -0.28 13.44
CA PRO A 171 2.66 1.11 13.00
C PRO A 171 2.15 1.33 11.57
N ASN A 172 2.37 0.37 10.68
CA ASN A 172 1.96 0.40 9.28
C ASN A 172 0.91 -0.68 8.95
N GLN A 173 0.24 -1.26 9.95
CA GLN A 173 -0.68 -2.36 9.73
C GLN A 173 -1.98 -2.20 10.51
N VAL A 174 -3.09 -2.20 9.78
CA VAL A 174 -4.46 -2.11 10.31
C VAL A 174 -5.14 -3.44 10.08
N LYS A 175 -5.70 -4.03 11.14
CA LYS A 175 -6.64 -5.16 11.02
C LYS A 175 -8.06 -4.64 10.87
N LEU A 176 -8.84 -5.32 10.05
CA LEU A 176 -10.29 -5.16 9.91
C LEU A 176 -10.94 -6.50 10.24
N VAL A 177 -11.63 -6.56 11.36
CA VAL A 177 -12.40 -7.73 11.77
C VAL A 177 -13.79 -7.64 11.15
N LEU A 178 -14.11 -8.62 10.30
CA LEU A 178 -15.43 -8.81 9.69
C LEU A 178 -16.10 -10.04 10.34
N PRO A 179 -17.41 -10.25 10.15
CA PRO A 179 -18.11 -11.39 10.75
C PRO A 179 -17.49 -12.75 10.40
N GLU A 180 -17.10 -12.93 9.14
CA GLU A 180 -16.61 -14.23 8.65
C GLU A 180 -15.08 -14.27 8.53
N ASN A 181 -14.46 -13.15 8.14
CA ASN A 181 -13.04 -13.06 7.80
C ASN A 181 -12.33 -11.92 8.57
N THR A 182 -11.01 -11.90 8.51
CA THR A 182 -10.21 -10.75 8.98
C THR A 182 -9.25 -10.34 7.88
N LEU A 183 -9.31 -9.06 7.51
CA LEU A 183 -8.41 -8.46 6.54
C LEU A 183 -7.30 -7.68 7.25
N PHE A 184 -6.12 -7.74 6.67
CA PHE A 184 -4.93 -7.03 7.13
C PHE A 184 -4.51 -6.07 6.04
N PHE A 185 -4.45 -4.80 6.39
CA PHE A 185 -4.04 -3.73 5.50
C PHE A 185 -2.65 -3.28 5.90
N THR A 186 -1.69 -3.35 4.98
CA THR A 186 -0.46 -2.57 5.12
C THR A 186 -0.73 -1.18 4.56
N VAL A 187 -0.41 -0.15 5.32
CA VAL A 187 -0.62 1.25 4.95
C VAL A 187 0.69 2.02 4.95
N GLN A 188 0.75 3.08 4.14
CA GLN A 188 1.84 4.04 4.11
C GLN A 188 1.30 5.45 4.25
N VAL A 189 2.06 6.34 4.90
CA VAL A 189 1.73 7.75 4.95
C VAL A 189 2.40 8.46 3.77
N GLN A 190 1.60 9.04 2.87
CA GLN A 190 2.06 9.83 1.73
C GLN A 190 1.42 11.22 1.80
N GLN A 191 2.25 12.26 1.93
CA GLN A 191 1.78 13.65 2.04
C GLN A 191 0.72 13.85 3.15
N GLY A 192 0.86 13.14 4.27
CA GLY A 192 -0.08 13.20 5.40
C GLY A 192 -1.32 12.31 5.27
N ASN A 193 -1.51 11.61 4.15
CA ASN A 193 -2.62 10.68 3.93
C ASN A 193 -2.17 9.24 4.12
N CYS A 194 -2.98 8.41 4.79
CA CYS A 194 -2.77 6.96 4.75
C CYS A 194 -3.23 6.41 3.40
N ILE A 195 -2.39 5.59 2.80
CA ILE A 195 -2.61 4.94 1.50
C ILE A 195 -2.41 3.44 1.69
N ILE A 196 -3.30 2.64 1.12
CA ILE A 196 -3.25 1.17 1.17
C ILE A 196 -2.12 0.68 0.27
N ASP A 197 -1.16 -0.01 0.87
CA ASP A 197 -0.07 -0.68 0.18
C ASP A 197 -0.44 -2.14 -0.11
N SER A 198 -0.97 -2.89 0.85
CA SER A 198 -1.39 -4.27 0.60
C SER A 198 -2.62 -4.66 1.39
N ILE A 199 -3.32 -5.69 0.89
CA ILE A 199 -4.44 -6.36 1.55
C ILE A 199 -4.07 -7.83 1.65
N GLY A 200 -4.29 -8.44 2.81
CA GLY A 200 -4.06 -9.86 3.04
C GLY A 200 -5.12 -10.46 3.97
N LEU A 201 -5.28 -11.78 3.88
CA LEU A 201 -6.07 -12.55 4.83
C LEU A 201 -5.25 -12.85 6.07
N GLY A 202 -5.87 -12.81 7.25
CA GLY A 202 -5.26 -13.43 8.43
C GLY A 202 -5.74 -14.86 8.58
N THR A 203 -4.82 -15.72 8.97
CA THR A 203 -5.15 -16.99 9.60
C THR A 203 -5.64 -16.69 11.02
N LYS A 204 -6.84 -17.17 11.36
CA LYS A 204 -7.33 -17.19 12.75
C LYS A 204 -6.40 -18.04 13.63
#